data_AF-A0A7R8CH32-F1
#
_entry.id   AF-A0A7R8CH32-F1
#
_cell.length_a   1.000
_cell.length_b   1.000
_cell.length_c   1.000
_cell.angle_alpha   90.00
_cell.angle_beta   90.00
_cell.angle_gamma   90.00
#
_symmetry.space_group_name_H-M   'P 1'
#
loop_
_entity.id
_entity.type
_entity.pdbx_description
1 polymer ?
#
loop_
_entity_poly.entity_id
_entity_poly.type
_entity_poly.pdbx_seq_one_letter_code
_entity_poly.pdbx_strand_id
1 'polypeptide(L)'
;MKEMPGFTEAILFQKLKECLEEPALSLVSVFASRSPSAYREAMKFLTESYEDPIKLANSYLLKATDPNQDEATMTNTILKSSQALQVLKGDLINQKIDLYEFALMHAFLGAMSPKMKADWEGHKYKCKQDYLHELERNNKSEEYMEAWTAGRVENLSSFSSWLKLYKVRIPNSKAEDSP
;
A
#
# COMPACT_ATOMS: atom_id res chain seq x y z
N MET A 1 1.34 19.69 -21.63
CA MET A 1 2.80 19.53 -21.83
C MET A 1 3.07 19.70 -23.31
N LYS A 2 4.02 20.56 -23.71
CA LYS A 2 4.48 20.64 -25.10
C LYS A 2 5.42 19.45 -25.35
N GLU A 3 5.14 18.64 -26.36
CA GLU A 3 5.98 17.49 -26.72
C GLU A 3 7.35 17.98 -27.23
N MET A 4 8.43 17.38 -26.71
CA MET A 4 9.77 17.60 -27.26
C MET A 4 9.86 16.87 -28.61
N PRO A 5 10.46 17.47 -29.66
CA PRO A 5 10.62 16.80 -30.95
C PRO A 5 11.30 15.43 -30.78
N GLY A 6 10.64 14.36 -31.21
CA GLY A 6 11.14 12.98 -31.08
C GLY A 6 10.70 12.22 -29.82
N PHE A 7 9.97 12.85 -28.89
CA PHE A 7 9.41 12.21 -27.69
C PHE A 7 7.88 12.30 -27.70
N THR A 8 7.25 11.51 -28.57
CA THR A 8 5.80 11.31 -28.56
C THR A 8 5.38 10.47 -27.35
N GLU A 9 4.14 10.60 -26.89
CA GLU A 9 3.59 9.76 -25.79
C GLU A 9 3.80 8.25 -26.03
N ALA A 10 3.70 7.78 -27.29
CA ALA A 10 3.94 6.38 -27.63
C ALA A 10 5.40 5.95 -27.41
N ILE A 11 6.37 6.80 -27.74
CA ILE A 11 7.81 6.53 -27.54
C ILE A 11 8.13 6.54 -26.03
N LEU A 12 7.57 7.50 -25.29
CA LEU A 12 7.72 7.60 -23.84
C LEU A 12 7.12 6.38 -23.13
N PHE A 13 5.94 5.91 -23.57
CA PHE A 13 5.30 4.72 -23.01
C PHE A 13 6.13 3.45 -23.25
N GLN A 14 6.68 3.29 -24.46
CA GLN A 14 7.53 2.15 -24.78
C GLN A 14 8.80 2.14 -23.91
N LYS A 15 9.47 3.30 -23.78
CA LYS A 15 10.64 3.44 -22.89
C LYS A 15 10.29 3.19 -21.43
N LEU A 16 9.13 3.64 -20.96
CA LEU A 16 8.65 3.35 -19.60
C LEU A 16 8.57 1.84 -19.37
N LYS A 17 7.94 1.08 -20.28
CA LYS A 17 7.83 -0.38 -20.17
C LYS A 17 9.19 -1.09 -20.14
N GLU A 18 10.17 -0.59 -20.89
CA GLU A 18 11.54 -1.11 -20.89
C GLU A 18 12.27 -0.89 -19.56
N CYS A 19 11.87 0.12 -18.78
CA CYS A 19 12.46 0.43 -17.48
C CYS A 19 11.77 -0.27 -16.29
N LEU A 20 10.61 -0.91 -16.50
CA LEU A 20 9.84 -1.51 -15.42
C LEU A 20 10.06 -3.02 -15.32
N GLU A 21 10.24 -3.50 -14.10
CA GLU A 21 10.17 -4.93 -13.77
C GLU A 21 8.78 -5.30 -13.23
N GLU A 22 8.47 -6.59 -13.17
CA GLU A 22 7.25 -7.08 -12.52
C GLU A 22 7.27 -6.79 -11.00
N PRO A 23 6.17 -6.30 -10.40
CA PRO A 23 4.79 -6.23 -10.94
C PRO A 23 4.41 -4.89 -11.60
N ALA A 24 5.29 -3.89 -11.58
CA ALA A 24 5.00 -2.56 -12.11
C ALA A 24 4.74 -2.59 -13.62
N LEU A 25 5.43 -3.48 -14.33
CA LEU A 25 5.22 -3.73 -15.75
C LEU A 25 3.80 -4.25 -16.04
N SER A 26 3.29 -5.21 -15.26
CA SER A 26 1.91 -5.70 -15.38
C SER A 26 0.86 -4.59 -15.19
N LEU A 27 1.08 -3.70 -14.20
CA LEU A 27 0.15 -2.59 -13.92
C LEU A 27 -0.03 -1.65 -15.10
N VAL A 28 1.03 -1.40 -15.87
CA VAL A 28 0.97 -0.49 -17.02
C VAL A 28 0.71 -1.21 -18.33
N SER A 29 0.91 -2.53 -18.40
CA SER A 29 0.75 -3.30 -19.63
C SER A 29 -0.71 -3.45 -20.08
N VAL A 30 -1.67 -3.09 -19.23
CA VAL A 30 -3.10 -3.02 -19.59
C VAL A 30 -3.43 -1.85 -20.54
N PHE A 31 -2.58 -0.83 -20.59
CA PHE A 31 -2.79 0.32 -21.47
C PHE A 31 -2.29 0.04 -22.89
N ALA A 32 -3.10 0.39 -23.89
CA ALA A 32 -2.75 0.20 -25.30
C ALA A 32 -1.63 1.17 -25.72
N SER A 33 -0.51 0.64 -26.22
CA SER A 33 0.68 1.44 -26.56
C SER A 33 0.49 2.51 -27.63
N ARG A 34 -0.65 2.53 -28.32
CA ARG A 34 -1.02 3.53 -29.34
C ARG A 34 -2.02 4.57 -28.83
N SER A 35 -2.48 4.48 -27.58
CA SER A 35 -3.37 5.49 -27.02
C SER A 35 -2.60 6.80 -26.78
N PRO A 36 -3.15 7.96 -27.21
CA PRO A 36 -2.54 9.27 -26.97
C PRO A 36 -2.36 9.63 -25.48
N SER A 37 -3.03 8.90 -24.59
CA SER A 37 -2.98 9.11 -23.13
C SER A 37 -2.26 7.98 -22.38
N ALA A 38 -1.75 6.94 -23.06
CA ALA A 38 -1.23 5.74 -22.40
C ALA A 38 -0.08 6.02 -21.43
N TYR A 39 0.91 6.85 -21.82
CA TYR A 39 2.02 7.14 -20.93
C TYR A 39 1.58 7.97 -19.73
N ARG A 40 0.74 8.99 -19.94
CA ARG A 40 0.16 9.76 -18.83
C ARG A 40 -0.68 8.92 -17.87
N GLU A 41 -1.56 8.07 -18.38
CA GLU A 41 -2.41 7.19 -17.58
C GLU A 41 -1.57 6.16 -16.82
N ALA A 42 -0.57 5.57 -17.47
CA ALA A 42 0.38 4.66 -16.84
C ALA A 42 1.20 5.35 -15.73
N MET A 43 1.71 6.56 -15.98
CA MET A 43 2.43 7.33 -14.97
C MET A 43 1.53 7.69 -13.78
N LYS A 44 0.26 8.04 -14.04
CA LYS A 44 -0.72 8.28 -12.98
C LYS A 44 -0.97 7.01 -12.17
N PHE A 45 -1.19 5.86 -12.83
CA PHE A 45 -1.38 4.57 -12.17
C PHE A 45 -0.17 4.15 -11.36
N LEU A 46 1.04 4.31 -11.89
CA LEU A 46 2.28 4.05 -11.16
C LEU A 46 2.41 4.99 -9.96
N THR A 47 2.14 6.27 -10.14
CA THR A 47 2.18 7.23 -9.03
C THR A 47 1.17 6.81 -7.96
N GLU A 48 -0.11 6.62 -8.29
CA GLU A 48 -1.12 6.18 -7.32
C GLU A 48 -0.80 4.83 -6.65
N SER A 49 -0.10 3.93 -7.36
CA SER A 49 0.28 2.60 -6.86
C SER A 49 1.54 2.61 -6.00
N TYR A 50 2.46 3.56 -6.22
CA TYR A 50 3.81 3.58 -5.63
C TYR A 50 4.12 4.85 -4.83
N GLU A 51 3.24 5.85 -4.80
CA GLU A 51 3.38 7.09 -4.01
C GLU A 51 3.13 6.87 -2.52
N ASP A 52 2.39 5.82 -2.16
CA ASP A 52 2.19 5.45 -0.76
C ASP A 52 3.36 4.58 -0.27
N PRO A 53 4.30 5.14 0.53
CA PRO A 53 5.49 4.41 0.98
C PRO A 53 5.13 3.19 1.84
N ILE A 54 3.93 3.16 2.43
CA ILE A 54 3.47 2.09 3.30
C ILE A 54 2.99 0.91 2.48
N LYS A 55 2.18 1.19 1.43
CA LYS A 55 1.79 0.15 0.46
C LYS A 55 3.01 -0.43 -0.23
N LEU A 56 3.97 0.42 -0.57
CA LEU A 56 5.20 -0.01 -1.21
C LEU A 56 6.05 -0.89 -0.27
N ALA A 57 6.26 -0.46 0.98
CA ALA A 57 6.93 -1.26 2.00
C ALA A 57 6.22 -2.62 2.23
N ASN A 58 4.89 -2.61 2.31
CA ASN A 58 4.10 -3.84 2.44
C ASN A 58 4.30 -4.78 1.24
N SER A 59 4.33 -4.25 0.02
CA SER A 59 4.54 -5.06 -1.19
C SER A 59 5.90 -5.74 -1.19
N TYR A 60 6.95 -5.06 -0.73
CA TYR A 60 8.29 -5.64 -0.60
C TYR A 60 8.34 -6.75 0.45
N LEU A 61 7.67 -6.55 1.59
CA LEU A 61 7.55 -7.58 2.63
C LEU A 61 6.81 -8.82 2.12
N LEU A 62 5.63 -8.63 1.52
CA LEU A 62 4.83 -9.74 1.00
C LEU A 62 5.56 -10.53 -0.08
N LYS A 63 6.27 -9.86 -1.00
CA LYS A 63 7.04 -10.52 -2.05
C LYS A 63 8.22 -11.30 -1.47
N ALA A 64 8.89 -10.76 -0.45
CA ALA A 64 10.03 -11.41 0.22
C ALA A 64 9.63 -12.60 1.09
N THR A 65 8.35 -12.71 1.49
CA THR A 65 7.83 -13.81 2.31
C THR A 65 6.90 -14.75 1.54
N ASP A 66 6.93 -14.73 0.21
CA ASP A 66 6.10 -15.63 -0.60
C ASP A 66 6.66 -17.06 -0.56
N PRO A 67 5.93 -18.03 0.02
CA PRO A 67 6.43 -19.39 0.20
C PRO A 67 6.52 -20.18 -1.11
N ASN A 68 6.02 -19.64 -2.23
CA ASN A 68 6.02 -20.34 -3.52
C ASN A 68 7.29 -20.11 -4.36
N GLN A 69 8.25 -19.33 -3.86
CA GLN A 69 9.50 -19.04 -4.56
C GLN A 69 10.52 -20.14 -4.34
N ASP A 70 11.30 -20.47 -5.37
CA ASP A 70 12.52 -21.28 -5.20
C ASP A 70 13.57 -20.48 -4.40
N GLU A 71 14.55 -21.18 -3.82
CA GLU A 71 15.53 -20.59 -2.91
C GLU A 71 16.37 -19.47 -3.55
N ALA A 72 16.72 -19.59 -4.84
CA ALA A 72 17.49 -18.56 -5.53
C ALA A 72 16.65 -17.31 -5.79
N THR A 73 15.40 -17.48 -6.24
CA THR A 73 14.46 -16.38 -6.40
C THR A 73 14.14 -15.71 -5.07
N MET A 74 13.93 -16.50 -4.01
CA MET A 74 13.66 -16.00 -2.66
C MET A 74 14.83 -15.18 -2.12
N THR A 75 16.06 -15.67 -2.25
CA THR A 75 17.27 -14.95 -1.81
C THR A 75 17.40 -13.60 -2.50
N ASN A 76 17.23 -13.57 -3.82
CA ASN A 76 17.26 -12.32 -4.59
C ASN A 76 16.14 -11.36 -4.20
N THR A 77 14.93 -11.88 -3.97
CA THR A 77 13.78 -11.07 -3.57
C THR A 77 13.96 -10.49 -2.18
N ILE A 78 14.42 -11.28 -1.20
CA ILE A 78 14.75 -10.81 0.14
C ILE A 78 15.81 -9.70 0.07
N LEU A 79 16.88 -9.91 -0.71
CA LEU A 79 17.94 -8.90 -0.87
C LEU A 79 17.38 -7.59 -1.45
N LYS A 80 16.66 -7.64 -2.58
CA LYS A 80 16.05 -6.46 -3.21
C LYS A 80 15.06 -5.77 -2.27
N SER A 81 14.19 -6.52 -1.61
CA SER A 81 13.22 -5.97 -0.66
C SER A 81 13.90 -5.31 0.54
N SER A 82 14.98 -5.91 1.07
CA SER A 82 15.73 -5.33 2.20
C SER A 82 16.35 -3.98 1.85
N GLN A 83 16.93 -3.86 0.66
CA GLN A 83 17.50 -2.61 0.15
C GLN A 83 16.41 -1.55 -0.07
N ALA A 84 15.28 -1.94 -0.66
CA ALA A 84 14.18 -1.02 -0.91
C ALA A 84 13.56 -0.50 0.39
N LEU A 85 13.40 -1.36 1.41
CA LEU A 85 12.92 -0.96 2.73
C LEU A 85 13.90 0.00 3.45
N GLN A 86 15.21 -0.14 3.23
CA GLN A 86 16.19 0.82 3.75
C GLN A 86 16.01 2.21 3.11
N VAL A 87 15.72 2.28 1.81
CA VAL A 87 15.43 3.54 1.12
C VAL A 87 14.17 4.19 1.67
N LEU A 88 13.10 3.42 1.90
CA LEU A 88 11.82 3.92 2.41
C LEU A 88 11.84 4.32 3.88
N LYS A 89 12.90 3.99 4.63
CA LYS A 89 13.00 4.24 6.07
C LYS A 89 12.67 5.69 6.44
N GLY A 90 13.21 6.66 5.68
CA GLY A 90 12.97 8.09 5.93
C GLY A 90 11.49 8.46 5.78
N ASP A 91 10.84 7.95 4.74
CA ASP A 91 9.44 8.24 4.45
C ASP A 91 8.50 7.65 5.51
N LEU A 92 8.79 6.43 5.98
CA LEU A 92 8.03 5.79 7.06
C LEU A 92 8.15 6.59 8.38
N ILE A 93 9.36 7.06 8.71
CA ILE A 93 9.58 7.91 9.89
C ILE A 93 8.83 9.24 9.76
N ASN A 94 8.84 9.85 8.57
CA ASN A 94 8.08 11.07 8.28
C ASN A 94 6.57 10.86 8.43
N GLN A 95 6.07 9.66 8.14
CA GLN A 95 4.68 9.24 8.40
C GLN A 95 4.40 8.87 9.87
N LYS A 96 5.35 9.12 10.78
CA LYS A 96 5.27 8.82 12.22
C LYS A 96 5.05 7.33 12.51
N ILE A 97 5.57 6.46 11.65
CA ILE A 97 5.48 5.00 11.82
C ILE A 97 6.66 4.53 12.67
N ASP A 98 6.35 3.77 13.72
CA ASP A 98 7.35 2.98 14.44
C ASP A 98 7.70 1.73 13.62
N LEU A 99 8.97 1.59 13.25
CA LEU A 99 9.42 0.53 12.35
C LEU A 99 9.34 -0.87 12.99
N TYR A 100 9.45 -0.97 14.31
CA TYR A 100 9.32 -2.24 15.03
C TYR A 100 7.87 -2.69 15.06
N GLU A 101 6.95 -1.79 15.41
CA GLU A 101 5.51 -2.06 15.38
C GLU A 101 5.04 -2.42 13.97
N PHE A 102 5.52 -1.66 12.97
CA PHE A 102 5.25 -1.89 11.56
C PHE A 102 5.67 -3.31 11.13
N ALA A 103 6.91 -3.71 11.43
CA ALA A 103 7.41 -5.03 11.06
C ALA A 103 6.57 -6.16 11.71
N LEU A 104 6.22 -6.03 12.99
CA LEU A 104 5.38 -7.00 13.70
C LEU A 104 3.98 -7.10 13.11
N MET A 105 3.32 -5.96 12.86
CA MET A 105 2.00 -5.93 12.24
C MET A 105 2.03 -6.61 10.88
N HIS A 106 3.01 -6.29 10.05
CA HIS A 106 3.09 -6.80 8.69
C HIS A 106 3.39 -8.31 8.63
N ALA A 107 4.09 -8.87 9.63
CA ALA A 107 4.20 -10.32 9.77
C ALA A 107 2.82 -10.99 9.95
N PHE A 108 1.93 -10.40 10.76
CA PHE A 108 0.57 -10.90 10.93
C PHE A 108 -0.31 -10.64 9.71
N LEU A 109 -0.18 -9.46 9.07
CA LEU A 109 -0.87 -9.17 7.83
C LEU A 109 -0.54 -10.21 6.76
N GLY A 110 0.72 -10.64 6.65
CA GLY A 110 1.13 -11.73 5.74
C GLY A 110 0.26 -12.98 5.86
N ALA A 111 -0.04 -13.39 7.09
CA ALA A 111 -0.85 -14.57 7.42
C ALA A 111 -2.38 -14.39 7.26
N MET A 112 -2.87 -13.16 7.07
CA MET A 112 -4.30 -12.90 6.96
C MET A 112 -4.89 -13.36 5.62
N SER A 113 -6.16 -13.76 5.66
CA SER A 113 -6.93 -14.03 4.45
C SER A 113 -7.12 -12.75 3.62
N PRO A 114 -7.31 -12.85 2.28
CA PRO A 114 -7.55 -11.69 1.43
C PRO A 114 -8.70 -10.81 1.91
N LYS A 115 -9.79 -11.41 2.41
CA LYS A 115 -10.93 -10.68 2.98
C LYS A 115 -10.52 -9.87 4.21
N MET A 116 -9.78 -10.48 5.14
CA MET A 116 -9.36 -9.81 6.37
C MET A 116 -8.37 -8.67 6.09
N LYS A 117 -7.49 -8.84 5.08
CA LYS A 117 -6.63 -7.76 4.57
C LYS A 117 -7.46 -6.59 4.01
N ALA A 118 -8.47 -6.88 3.19
CA ALA A 118 -9.36 -5.85 2.63
C ALA A 118 -10.13 -5.10 3.72
N ASP A 119 -10.61 -5.81 4.75
CA ASP A 119 -11.33 -5.21 5.88
C ASP A 119 -10.41 -4.34 6.76
N TRP A 120 -9.12 -4.69 6.88
CA TRP A 120 -8.11 -3.83 7.51
C TRP A 120 -7.87 -2.55 6.71
N GLU A 121 -7.68 -2.66 5.38
CA GLU A 121 -7.55 -1.47 4.51
C GLU A 121 -8.78 -0.56 4.59
N GLY A 122 -9.98 -1.15 4.62
CA GLY A 122 -11.23 -0.41 4.82
C GLY A 122 -11.29 0.33 6.17
N HIS A 123 -10.78 -0.28 7.24
CA HIS A 123 -10.66 0.38 8.54
C HIS A 123 -9.69 1.57 8.50
N LYS A 124 -8.50 1.41 7.92
CA LYS A 124 -7.53 2.49 7.75
C LYS A 124 -8.12 3.67 6.98
N TYR A 125 -8.80 3.38 5.87
CA TYR A 125 -9.49 4.40 5.08
C TYR A 125 -10.52 5.15 5.91
N LYS A 126 -11.37 4.43 6.66
CA LYS A 126 -12.38 5.05 7.52
C LYS A 126 -11.75 5.97 8.57
N CYS A 127 -10.72 5.52 9.28
CA CYS A 127 -10.03 6.35 10.28
C CYS A 127 -9.46 7.64 9.69
N LYS A 128 -8.90 7.57 8.46
CA LYS A 128 -8.43 8.77 7.75
C LYS A 128 -9.59 9.72 7.41
N GLN A 129 -10.71 9.21 6.92
CA GLN A 129 -11.88 10.05 6.60
C GLN A 129 -12.47 10.69 7.86
N ASP A 130 -12.62 9.93 8.95
CA ASP A 130 -13.13 10.44 10.22
C ASP A 130 -12.26 11.59 10.74
N TYR A 131 -10.93 11.47 10.64
CA TYR A 131 -9.98 12.51 11.01
C TYR A 131 -10.08 13.76 10.12
N LEU A 132 -10.19 13.59 8.80
CA LEU A 132 -10.32 14.72 7.88
C LEU A 132 -11.62 15.50 8.14
N HIS A 133 -12.71 14.80 8.43
CA HIS A 133 -13.97 15.46 8.83
C HIS A 133 -13.89 16.17 10.18
N GLU A 134 -13.08 15.70 11.11
CA GLU A 134 -12.81 16.39 12.38
C GLU A 134 -11.94 17.63 12.14
N LEU A 135 -10.92 17.52 11.30
CA LEU A 135 -10.07 18.65 10.87
C LEU A 135 -10.90 19.76 10.21
N GLU A 136 -11.81 19.41 9.31
CA GLU A 136 -12.72 20.37 8.67
C GLU A 136 -13.65 21.08 9.66
N ARG A 137 -14.05 20.39 10.74
CA ARG A 137 -14.88 20.97 11.81
C ARG A 137 -14.06 21.92 12.68
N ASN A 138 -12.85 21.54 13.04
CA ASN A 138 -11.97 22.30 13.95
C ASN A 138 -11.24 23.46 13.26
N ASN A 139 -11.02 23.38 11.95
CA ASN A 139 -10.53 24.53 11.17
C ASN A 139 -11.49 25.74 11.18
N LYS A 140 -12.74 25.54 11.62
CA LYS A 140 -13.71 26.63 11.85
C LYS A 140 -13.59 27.26 13.24
N SER A 141 -12.86 26.64 14.17
CA SER A 141 -12.76 27.04 15.58
C SER A 141 -11.37 27.56 15.99
N GLU A 142 -10.48 27.87 15.04
CA GLU A 142 -9.08 28.30 15.26
C GLU A 142 -8.20 27.32 16.07
N GLU A 143 -8.70 26.10 16.34
CA GLU A 143 -7.96 25.09 17.08
C GLU A 143 -7.03 24.33 16.12
N TYR A 144 -5.72 24.46 16.32
CA TYR A 144 -4.72 23.83 15.45
C TYR A 144 -4.70 22.32 15.67
N MET A 145 -5.11 21.58 14.65
CA MET A 145 -4.82 20.15 14.55
C MET A 145 -3.61 19.91 13.65
N GLU A 146 -2.80 18.92 14.01
CA GLU A 146 -1.70 18.46 13.17
C GLU A 146 -2.19 17.94 11.81
N ALA A 147 -1.28 17.74 10.87
CA ALA A 147 -1.61 17.04 9.63
C ALA A 147 -1.83 15.54 9.89
N TRP A 148 -2.64 14.89 9.05
CA TRP A 148 -2.77 13.44 9.07
C TRP A 148 -1.43 12.76 8.80
N THR A 149 -1.10 11.75 9.60
CA THR A 149 0.02 10.84 9.36
C THR A 149 -0.47 9.40 9.51
N ALA A 150 0.03 8.51 8.68
CA ALA A 150 -0.42 7.12 8.71
C ALA A 150 -0.11 6.39 10.03
N GLY A 151 0.94 6.80 10.76
CA GLY A 151 1.28 6.27 12.09
C GLY A 151 0.16 6.38 13.14
N ARG A 152 -0.88 7.19 12.89
CA ARG A 152 -2.10 7.21 13.72
C ARG A 152 -2.86 5.87 13.70
N VAL A 153 -2.73 5.09 12.63
CA VAL A 153 -3.41 3.79 12.45
C VAL A 153 -2.43 2.64 12.23
N GLU A 154 -1.32 2.88 11.56
CA GLU A 154 -0.26 1.88 11.32
C GLU A 154 0.61 1.69 12.58
N ASN A 155 -0.03 1.23 13.67
CA ASN A 155 0.58 0.93 14.96
C ASN A 155 -0.15 -0.24 15.67
N LEU A 156 0.54 -0.91 16.59
CA LEU A 156 0.04 -2.13 17.24
C LEU A 156 -1.23 -1.90 18.07
N SER A 157 -1.38 -0.71 18.65
CA SER A 157 -2.56 -0.36 19.46
C SER A 157 -3.83 -0.32 18.61
N SER A 158 -3.80 0.41 17.49
CA SER A 158 -4.89 0.51 16.52
C SER A 158 -5.19 -0.85 15.90
N PHE A 159 -4.16 -1.59 15.49
CA PHE A 159 -4.30 -2.92 14.91
C PHE A 159 -4.95 -3.92 15.87
N SER A 160 -4.49 -3.98 17.12
CA SER A 160 -5.06 -4.87 18.14
C SER A 160 -6.49 -4.51 18.48
N SER A 161 -6.81 -3.22 18.53
CA SER A 161 -8.18 -2.73 18.77
C SER A 161 -9.11 -3.11 17.62
N TRP A 162 -8.66 -2.95 16.38
CA TRP A 162 -9.39 -3.41 15.21
C TRP A 162 -9.62 -4.92 15.23
N LEU A 163 -8.59 -5.73 15.53
CA LEU A 163 -8.73 -7.20 15.61
C LEU A 163 -9.80 -7.64 16.63
N LYS A 164 -9.86 -6.98 17.78
CA LYS A 164 -10.91 -7.24 18.80
C LYS A 164 -12.30 -6.98 18.23
N LEU A 165 -12.49 -5.88 17.50
CA LEU A 165 -13.76 -5.54 16.86
C LEU A 165 -14.09 -6.49 15.71
N TYR A 166 -13.09 -6.84 14.90
CA TYR A 166 -13.23 -7.75 13.77
C TYR A 166 -13.72 -9.13 14.24
N LYS A 167 -13.12 -9.66 15.31
CA LYS A 167 -13.51 -10.94 15.92
C LYS A 167 -15.00 -11.00 16.28
N VAL A 168 -15.57 -9.92 16.81
CA VAL A 168 -17.00 -9.84 17.19
C VAL A 168 -17.92 -9.86 15.96
N ARG A 169 -17.44 -9.39 14.81
CA ARG A 169 -18.21 -9.32 13.55
C ARG A 169 -18.16 -10.59 12.71
N ILE A 170 -17.30 -11.55 13.06
CA ILE A 170 -17.29 -12.85 12.41
C ILE A 170 -18.62 -13.54 12.77
N PRO A 171 -19.47 -13.90 11.79
CA PRO A 171 -20.70 -14.63 12.09
C PRO A 171 -20.35 -15.88 12.89
N ASN A 172 -20.99 -16.07 14.05
CA ASN A 172 -20.85 -17.30 14.82
C ASN A 172 -21.35 -18.46 13.97
N SER A 173 -20.45 -19.18 13.29
CA SER A 173 -20.79 -20.35 12.47
C SER A 173 -21.06 -21.60 13.31
N LYS A 174 -21.61 -21.45 14.52
CA LYS A 174 -22.01 -22.54 15.41
C LYS A 174 -23.31 -22.20 16.11
N ALA A 175 -24.38 -22.19 15.33
CA ALA A 175 -25.74 -22.35 15.82
C ALA A 175 -26.55 -23.11 14.76
N GLU A 176 -26.03 -24.24 14.29
CA GLU A 176 -26.79 -25.24 13.55
C GLU A 176 -26.08 -26.59 13.76
N ASP A 177 -26.87 -27.64 13.91
CA ASP A 177 -26.55 -29.01 14.27
C ASP A 177 -26.30 -29.29 15.77
N SER A 178 -27.39 -29.28 16.54
CA SER A 178 -27.61 -30.33 17.54
C SER A 178 -28.96 -31.00 17.24
N PRO A 179 -28.99 -32.34 17.07
CA PRO A 179 -30.21 -33.10 16.83
C PRO A 179 -31.15 -33.10 18.04
#